data_AF-A0A8T5USW4-F1
#
_entry.id   AF-A0A8T5USW4-F1
#
_cell.length_a   1.000
_cell.length_b   1.000
_cell.length_c   1.000
_cell.angle_alpha   90.00
_cell.angle_beta   90.00
_cell.angle_gamma   90.00
#
_symmetry.space_group_name_H-M   'P 1'
#
loop_
_entity.id
_entity.type
_entity.pdbx_description
1 polymer ?
#
loop_
_entity_poly.entity_id
_entity_poly.type
_entity_poly.pdbx_seq_one_letter_code
_entity_poly.pdbx_strand_id
1 'polypeptide(L)'
;MNYEDILIELNILIERLDALIDIMFISTQEVIDLGNVNYELNIVLDKIDMITESMEDLNEKSMLESAKYNVTYATLDIIDNVNIVDKINRLRLAKNTIMTIKTNLYNDRLD
;
A
#
# COMPACT_ATOMS: atom_id res chain seq x y z
N MET A 1 -14.37 12.06 2.63
CA MET A 1 -13.25 12.90 2.14
C MET A 1 -13.70 13.60 0.87
N ASN A 2 -13.22 14.82 0.61
CA ASN A 2 -13.37 15.38 -0.73
C ASN A 2 -12.32 14.76 -1.67
N TYR A 3 -12.43 15.05 -2.96
CA TYR A 3 -11.53 14.52 -3.98
C TYR A 3 -10.04 14.93 -3.76
N GLU A 4 -9.77 16.15 -3.30
CA GLU A 4 -8.40 16.63 -3.05
C GLU A 4 -7.77 15.92 -1.84
N ASP A 5 -8.57 15.64 -0.80
CA ASP A 5 -8.14 14.85 0.36
C ASP A 5 -7.72 13.45 -0.08
N ILE A 6 -8.48 12.81 -0.99
CA ILE A 6 -8.15 11.47 -1.51
C ILE A 6 -6.79 11.49 -2.21
N LEU A 7 -6.51 12.48 -3.06
CA LEU A 7 -5.21 12.59 -3.73
C LEU A 7 -4.05 12.78 -2.75
N ILE A 8 -4.25 13.57 -1.69
CA ILE A 8 -3.25 13.75 -0.62
C ILE A 8 -2.99 12.43 0.09
N GLU A 9 -4.05 11.70 0.48
CA GLU A 9 -3.91 10.43 1.17
C GLU A 9 -3.24 9.36 0.31
N LEU A 10 -3.55 9.32 -1.00
CA LEU A 10 -2.87 8.44 -1.95
C LEU A 10 -1.37 8.75 -2.03
N ASN A 11 -0.95 10.03 -2.02
CA ASN A 11 0.46 10.40 -2.00
C ASN A 11 1.17 9.89 -0.73
N ILE A 12 0.56 10.14 0.43
CA ILE A 12 1.11 9.68 1.71
C ILE A 12 1.24 8.15 1.71
N LEU A 13 0.26 7.45 1.15
CA LEU A 13 0.28 5.99 1.07
C LEU A 13 1.40 5.48 0.17
N ILE A 14 1.64 6.12 -0.98
CA ILE A 14 2.75 5.78 -1.89
C ILE A 14 4.10 5.97 -1.20
N GLU A 15 4.32 7.10 -0.53
CA GLU A 15 5.56 7.39 0.20
C GLU A 15 5.81 6.39 1.35
N ARG A 16 4.75 6.01 2.07
CA ARG A 16 4.83 5.00 3.13
C ARG A 16 5.19 3.62 2.58
N LEU A 17 4.60 3.23 1.45
CA LEU A 17 4.93 1.98 0.79
C LEU A 17 6.40 1.96 0.33
N ASP A 18 6.92 3.08 -0.18
CA ASP A 18 8.34 3.20 -0.53
C ASP A 18 9.25 3.01 0.68
N ALA A 19 8.99 3.75 1.77
CA ALA A 19 9.78 3.61 2.99
C ALA A 19 9.75 2.17 3.53
N LEU A 20 8.59 1.53 3.49
CA LEU A 20 8.43 0.15 3.96
C LEU A 20 9.17 -0.86 3.07
N ILE A 21 9.09 -0.70 1.75
CA ILE A 21 9.85 -1.51 0.78
C ILE A 21 11.35 -1.39 1.07
N ASP A 22 11.85 -0.18 1.31
CA ASP A 22 13.25 0.06 1.60
C ASP A 22 13.68 -0.59 2.93
N ILE A 23 12.87 -0.45 3.99
CA ILE A 23 13.11 -1.11 5.28
C ILE A 23 13.16 -2.63 5.12
N MET A 24 12.18 -3.22 4.44
CA MET A 24 12.13 -4.67 4.22
C MET A 24 13.29 -5.15 3.34
N PHE A 25 13.70 -4.36 2.35
CA PHE A 25 14.83 -4.68 1.49
C PHE A 25 16.16 -4.66 2.25
N ILE A 26 16.42 -3.62 3.05
CA ILE A 26 17.62 -3.55 3.91
C ILE A 26 17.62 -4.73 4.90
N SER A 27 16.45 -5.05 5.46
CA SER A 27 16.29 -6.16 6.38
C SER A 27 16.53 -7.54 5.76
N THR A 28 16.63 -7.66 4.43
CA THR A 28 17.10 -8.90 3.78
C THR A 28 18.61 -9.13 3.94
N GLN A 29 19.35 -8.09 4.31
CA GLN A 29 20.80 -8.11 4.51
C GLN A 29 21.18 -8.21 5.99
N GLU A 30 20.24 -7.91 6.90
CA GLU A 30 20.42 -7.86 8.35
C GLU A 30 19.32 -8.64 9.10
N VAL A 31 19.19 -8.43 10.42
CA VAL A 31 18.06 -8.97 11.21
C VAL A 31 16.87 -8.02 11.07
N ILE A 32 15.73 -8.57 10.64
CA ILE A 32 14.49 -7.80 10.48
C ILE A 32 13.79 -7.53 11.83
N ASP A 33 13.41 -6.28 12.08
CA ASP A 33 12.48 -5.94 13.16
C ASP A 33 11.04 -6.17 12.66
N LEU A 34 10.57 -7.42 12.82
CA LEU A 34 9.22 -7.83 12.42
C LEU A 34 8.12 -7.00 13.09
N GLY A 35 8.33 -6.56 14.33
CA GLY A 35 7.35 -5.77 15.07
C GLY A 35 7.14 -4.41 14.42
N ASN A 36 8.23 -3.72 14.09
CA ASN A 36 8.18 -2.43 13.41
C ASN A 36 7.58 -2.54 12.00
N VAL A 37 7.98 -3.55 11.22
CA VAL A 37 7.45 -3.74 9.86
C VAL A 37 5.94 -4.02 9.87
N ASN A 38 5.46 -4.87 10.76
CA ASN A 38 4.02 -5.15 10.87
C ASN A 38 3.22 -3.95 11.37
N TYR A 39 3.79 -3.15 12.27
CA TYR A 39 3.15 -1.91 12.71
C TYR A 39 2.94 -0.95 11.53
N GLU A 40 3.96 -0.72 10.70
CA GLU A 40 3.84 0.14 9.52
C GLU A 40 2.90 -0.45 8.45
N LEU A 41 2.90 -1.77 8.26
CA LEU A 41 1.95 -2.44 7.38
C LEU A 41 0.50 -2.22 7.81
N ASN A 42 0.21 -2.27 9.11
CA ASN A 42 -1.14 -2.01 9.62
C ASN A 42 -1.57 -0.56 9.36
N ILE A 43 -0.67 0.43 9.52
CA ILE A 43 -0.99 1.82 9.18
C ILE A 43 -1.33 1.96 7.69
N VAL A 44 -0.61 1.27 6.82
CA VAL A 44 -0.89 1.25 5.37
C VAL A 44 -2.27 0.63 5.10
N LEU A 45 -2.61 -0.48 5.76
CA LEU A 45 -3.92 -1.14 5.62
C LEU A 45 -5.06 -0.23 6.08
N ASP A 46 -4.94 0.38 7.27
CA ASP A 46 -5.95 1.30 7.81
C ASP A 46 -6.20 2.49 6.86
N LYS A 47 -5.13 3.03 6.26
CA LYS A 47 -5.23 4.09 5.25
C LYS A 47 -5.92 3.63 3.97
N ILE A 48 -5.59 2.43 3.48
CA ILE A 48 -6.28 1.87 2.31
C ILE A 48 -7.78 1.74 2.59
N ASP A 49 -8.16 1.27 3.77
CA ASP A 49 -9.57 1.13 4.15
C ASP A 49 -10.28 2.47 4.20
N MET A 50 -9.68 3.47 4.86
CA MET A 50 -10.22 4.83 4.91
C MET A 50 -10.45 5.44 3.52
N ILE A 51 -9.49 5.25 2.60
CA ILE A 51 -9.61 5.76 1.22
C ILE A 51 -10.70 4.98 0.47
N THR A 52 -10.71 3.65 0.60
CA THR A 52 -11.67 2.78 -0.09
C THR A 52 -13.12 3.10 0.30
N GLU A 53 -13.37 3.35 1.58
CA GLU A 53 -14.69 3.75 2.10
C GLU A 53 -15.14 5.09 1.51
N SER A 54 -14.21 6.03 1.33
CA SER A 54 -14.48 7.39 0.83
C SER A 54 -14.50 7.52 -0.69
N MET A 55 -13.95 6.55 -1.42
CA MET A 55 -13.97 6.54 -2.88
C MET A 55 -15.42 6.45 -3.38
N GLU A 56 -15.75 7.03 -4.52
CA GLU A 56 -17.08 6.83 -5.14
C GLU A 56 -16.98 5.95 -6.40
N ASP A 57 -15.90 6.09 -7.15
CA ASP A 57 -15.64 5.27 -8.33
C ASP A 57 -15.44 3.78 -7.96
N LEU A 58 -16.27 2.92 -8.53
CA LEU A 58 -16.28 1.48 -8.24
C LEU A 58 -15.06 0.75 -8.81
N ASN A 59 -14.49 1.23 -9.92
CA ASN A 59 -13.27 0.66 -10.49
C ASN A 59 -12.08 0.98 -9.58
N GLU A 60 -11.94 2.23 -9.16
CA GLU A 60 -10.86 2.64 -8.26
C GLU A 60 -10.99 1.97 -6.88
N LYS A 61 -12.21 1.75 -6.37
CA LYS A 61 -12.44 0.90 -5.18
C LYS A 61 -11.92 -0.52 -5.37
N SER A 62 -12.27 -1.16 -6.47
CA SER A 62 -11.84 -2.54 -6.77
C SER A 62 -10.30 -2.61 -6.86
N MET A 63 -9.67 -1.59 -7.42
CA MET A 63 -8.22 -1.47 -7.47
C MET A 63 -7.62 -1.29 -6.07
N LEU A 64 -8.22 -0.47 -5.20
CA LEU A 64 -7.78 -0.32 -3.81
C LEU A 64 -7.89 -1.63 -3.02
N GLU A 65 -8.96 -2.40 -3.20
CA GLU A 65 -9.12 -3.72 -2.57
C GLU A 65 -8.04 -4.71 -3.05
N SER A 66 -7.65 -4.65 -4.33
CA SER A 66 -6.52 -5.43 -4.85
C SER A 66 -5.19 -4.98 -4.25
N ALA A 67 -4.98 -3.67 -4.06
CA ALA A 67 -3.80 -3.14 -3.37
C ALA A 67 -3.78 -3.63 -1.90
N LYS A 68 -4.91 -3.55 -1.20
CA LYS A 68 -5.11 -4.05 0.17
C LYS A 68 -4.70 -5.51 0.28
N TYR A 69 -5.20 -6.37 -0.61
CA TYR A 69 -4.85 -7.79 -0.63
C TYR A 69 -3.34 -8.02 -0.70
N ASN A 70 -2.64 -7.26 -1.55
CA ASN A 70 -1.19 -7.37 -1.68
C ASN A 70 -0.45 -6.88 -0.42
N VAL A 71 -0.91 -5.81 0.22
CA VAL A 71 -0.36 -5.35 1.51
C VAL A 71 -0.61 -6.37 2.62
N THR A 72 -1.83 -6.92 2.72
CA THR A 72 -2.16 -7.98 3.68
C THR A 72 -1.25 -9.19 3.51
N TYR A 73 -0.98 -9.62 2.27
CA TYR A 73 -0.06 -10.73 1.99
C TYR A 73 1.38 -10.44 2.45
N ALA A 74 1.79 -9.16 2.43
CA ALA A 74 3.12 -8.75 2.85
C ALA A 74 3.31 -8.73 4.38
N THR A 75 2.23 -8.85 5.18
CA THR A 75 2.33 -8.98 6.65
C THR A 75 3.20 -10.16 7.06
N LEU A 76 4.09 -9.94 8.03
CA LEU A 76 5.10 -10.89 8.45
C LEU A 76 4.63 -11.64 9.70
N ASP A 77 4.20 -12.88 9.58
CA ASP A 77 4.00 -13.74 10.75
C ASP A 77 5.33 -14.46 11.10
N ILE A 78 5.56 -14.72 12.39
CA ILE A 78 6.73 -15.46 12.91
C ILE A 78 6.75 -16.89 12.36
N ILE A 79 5.59 -17.44 11.99
CA ILE A 79 5.44 -18.79 11.42
C ILE A 79 5.54 -18.77 9.88
N ASP A 80 5.54 -17.59 9.26
CA ASP A 80 5.47 -17.47 7.81
C ASP A 80 6.82 -17.80 7.14
N ASN A 81 6.82 -18.86 6.32
CA ASN A 81 7.96 -19.28 5.52
C ASN A 81 8.01 -18.59 4.14
N VAL A 82 7.10 -17.64 3.87
CA VAL A 82 7.09 -16.89 2.61
C VAL A 82 8.33 -16.01 2.52
N ASN A 83 9.00 -16.08 1.35
CA ASN A 83 10.21 -15.33 1.06
C ASN A 83 9.95 -13.81 1.18
N ILE A 84 10.80 -13.13 1.93
CA ILE A 84 10.77 -11.66 2.10
C ILE A 84 10.78 -10.91 0.75
N VAL A 85 11.45 -11.45 -0.26
CA VAL A 85 11.47 -10.89 -1.63
C VAL A 85 10.07 -10.93 -2.26
N ASP A 86 9.30 -11.99 -2.04
CA ASP A 86 7.92 -12.08 -2.54
C ASP A 86 7.02 -11.07 -1.84
N LYS A 87 7.21 -10.84 -0.54
CA LYS A 87 6.48 -9.82 0.21
C LYS A 87 6.83 -8.41 -0.27
N ILE A 88 8.10 -8.12 -0.52
CA ILE A 88 8.53 -6.86 -1.15
C ILE A 88 7.87 -6.69 -2.53
N ASN A 89 7.82 -7.74 -3.34
CA ASN A 89 7.17 -7.69 -4.66
C ASN A 89 5.67 -7.41 -4.52
N ARG A 90 5.00 -7.93 -3.50
CA ARG A 90 3.59 -7.63 -3.20
C ARG A 90 3.38 -6.16 -2.86
N LEU A 91 4.26 -5.58 -2.03
CA LEU A 91 4.20 -4.15 -1.74
C LEU A 91 4.43 -3.29 -2.98
N ARG A 92 5.33 -3.68 -3.88
CA ARG A 92 5.53 -3.00 -5.17
C ARG A 92 4.28 -3.06 -6.04
N LEU A 93 3.59 -4.20 -6.08
CA LEU A 93 2.32 -4.33 -6.79
C LEU A 93 1.25 -3.40 -6.20
N ALA A 94 1.09 -3.39 -4.88
CA ALA A 94 0.17 -2.48 -4.21
C ALA A 94 0.47 -1.01 -4.54
N LYS A 95 1.75 -0.60 -4.44
CA LYS A 95 2.20 0.76 -4.78
C LYS A 95 1.84 1.11 -6.22
N ASN A 96 2.14 0.23 -7.18
CA ASN A 96 1.86 0.47 -8.59
C ASN A 96 0.36 0.64 -8.83
N THR A 97 -0.48 -0.18 -8.21
CA THR A 97 -1.95 -0.05 -8.28
C THR A 97 -2.41 1.31 -7.74
N ILE A 98 -1.88 1.76 -6.60
CA ILE A 98 -2.19 3.07 -5.99
C ILE A 98 -1.72 4.22 -6.89
N MET A 99 -0.56 4.10 -7.53
CA MET A 99 -0.09 5.08 -8.52
C MET A 99 -1.01 5.15 -9.74
N THR A 100 -1.54 4.02 -10.21
CA THR A 100 -2.52 4.00 -11.30
C THR A 100 -3.80 4.71 -10.89
N ILE A 101 -4.37 4.39 -9.71
CA ILE A 101 -5.55 5.08 -9.17
C ILE A 101 -5.34 6.59 -9.14
N LYS A 102 -4.22 7.04 -8.55
CA LYS A 102 -3.85 8.46 -8.49
C LYS A 102 -3.81 9.11 -9.89
N THR A 103 -3.27 8.40 -10.88
CA THR A 103 -3.14 8.90 -12.26
C THR A 103 -4.51 9.03 -12.92
N ASN A 104 -5.37 8.03 -12.78
CA ASN A 104 -6.72 8.03 -13.32
C ASN A 104 -7.53 9.19 -12.75
N LEU A 105 -7.55 9.30 -11.41
CA LEU A 105 -8.23 10.40 -10.75
C LEU A 105 -7.73 11.74 -11.28
N TYR A 106 -6.42 11.95 -11.37
CA TYR A 106 -5.85 13.21 -11.86
C TYR A 106 -6.31 13.55 -13.29
N ASN A 107 -6.42 12.55 -14.17
CA ASN A 107 -6.92 12.75 -15.52
C ASN A 107 -8.41 13.10 -15.54
N ASP A 108 -9.23 12.43 -14.73
CA ASP A 108 -10.67 12.70 -14.62
C ASP A 108 -10.98 14.12 -14.13
N ARG A 109 -10.02 14.78 -13.45
CA ARG A 109 -10.15 16.19 -13.04
C ARG A 109 -9.90 17.18 -14.19
N LEU A 110 -9.13 16.77 -15.19
CA LEU A 110 -8.77 17.63 -16.32
C LEU A 110 -9.82 17.62 -17.43
N ASP A 111 -10.68 16.61 -17.46
CA ASP A 111 -11.84 16.47 -18.34
C ASP A 111 -13.07 17.27 -17.83
#